data_AF-A0AAF1D5T8-F1
#
_entry.id   AF-A0AAF1D5T8-F1
#
_cell.length_a   1.000
_cell.length_b   1.000
_cell.length_c   1.000
_cell.angle_alpha   90.00
_cell.angle_beta   90.00
_cell.angle_gamma   90.00
#
_symmetry.space_group_name_H-M   'P 1'
#
loop_
_entity.id
_entity.type
_entity.pdbx_description
1 polymer ?
#
loop_
_entity_poly.entity_id
_entity_poly.type
_entity_poly.pdbx_seq_one_letter_code
_entity_poly.pdbx_strand_id
1 'polypeptide(L)'
;MRLAREAGHRLSDVVSAAGHVLGPLRGRELFAYLKSLLGKPIDYSYVVQTRKAQEDERRATAAQAAQDRLEVAQLVERYRGQRVSAPDGRIYEVDSASIVITEANGRRSSLGHDQARAWLIEMDRAATGLSRALAQPSSATRSSSAMAQAAIEQLRSILGGRPAPNMVGG
;
A
#
# COMPACT_ATOMS: atom_id res chain seq x y z
N MET A 1 -16.45 40.40 -26.44
CA MET A 1 -17.17 40.11 -25.17
C MET A 1 -18.69 40.12 -25.35
N ARG A 2 -19.30 41.21 -25.87
CA ARG A 2 -20.76 41.37 -26.01
C ARG A 2 -21.45 40.25 -26.82
N LEU A 3 -20.95 39.94 -28.02
CA LEU A 3 -21.47 38.88 -28.90
C LEU A 3 -21.55 37.48 -28.24
N ALA A 4 -20.58 37.14 -27.38
CA ALA A 4 -20.60 35.84 -26.71
C ALA A 4 -21.70 35.79 -25.63
N ARG A 5 -21.87 36.88 -24.88
CA ARG A 5 -22.93 37.01 -23.87
C ARG A 5 -24.32 37.00 -24.51
N GLU A 6 -24.49 37.67 -25.65
CA GLU A 6 -25.74 37.66 -26.43
C GLU A 6 -26.09 36.24 -26.92
N ALA A 7 -25.08 35.42 -27.25
CA ALA A 7 -25.23 34.02 -27.61
C ALA A 7 -25.34 33.07 -26.39
N GLY A 8 -25.36 33.57 -25.16
CA GLY A 8 -25.45 32.75 -23.95
C GLY A 8 -24.18 31.97 -23.58
N HIS A 9 -23.04 32.29 -24.20
CA HIS A 9 -21.76 31.61 -23.96
C HIS A 9 -20.73 32.51 -23.27
N ARG A 10 -19.87 31.94 -22.42
CA ARG A 10 -18.67 32.63 -21.94
C ARG A 10 -17.58 32.52 -23.02
N LEU A 11 -17.04 33.65 -23.46
CA LEU A 11 -15.98 33.70 -24.46
C LEU A 11 -14.75 32.88 -24.04
N SER A 12 -14.44 32.86 -22.74
CA SER A 12 -13.35 32.05 -22.17
C SER A 12 -13.50 30.57 -22.49
N ASP A 13 -14.72 30.06 -22.45
CA ASP A 13 -15.00 28.62 -22.55
C ASP A 13 -14.95 28.21 -24.02
N VAL A 14 -15.48 29.05 -24.92
CA VAL A 14 -15.34 28.92 -26.37
C VAL A 14 -13.87 28.91 -26.79
N VAL A 15 -13.08 29.86 -26.26
CA VAL A 15 -11.64 29.96 -26.54
C VAL A 15 -10.88 28.76 -25.96
N SER A 16 -11.21 28.30 -24.75
CA SER A 16 -10.57 27.14 -24.14
C SER A 16 -10.88 25.84 -24.89
N ALA A 17 -12.10 25.69 -25.41
CA ALA A 17 -12.50 24.54 -26.21
C ALA A 17 -11.80 24.54 -27.59
N ALA A 18 -11.79 25.70 -28.27
CA ALA A 18 -11.28 25.84 -29.64
C ALA A 18 -9.80 26.27 -29.74
N GLY A 19 -9.11 26.47 -28.61
CA GLY A 19 -7.80 27.14 -28.55
C GLY A 19 -6.73 26.59 -29.49
N HIS A 20 -6.73 25.28 -29.71
CA HIS A 20 -5.83 24.61 -30.64
C HIS A 20 -5.97 25.08 -32.11
N VAL A 21 -7.17 25.46 -32.54
CA VAL A 21 -7.45 25.98 -33.89
C VAL A 21 -7.30 27.50 -33.96
N LEU A 22 -7.45 28.19 -32.82
CA LEU A 22 -7.36 29.65 -32.75
C LEU A 22 -5.92 30.17 -32.82
N GLY A 23 -4.94 29.36 -32.38
CA GLY A 23 -3.51 29.70 -32.36
C GLY A 23 -2.95 30.32 -33.66
N PRO A 24 -3.16 29.69 -34.83
CA PRO A 24 -2.67 30.21 -36.11
C PRO A 24 -3.51 31.34 -36.72
N LEU A 25 -4.76 31.53 -36.28
CA LEU A 25 -5.66 32.54 -36.85
C LEU A 25 -5.32 33.95 -36.37
N ARG A 26 -5.51 34.95 -37.23
CA ARG A 26 -5.24 36.37 -36.93
C ARG A 26 -6.34 37.30 -37.46
N GLY A 27 -6.46 38.47 -36.82
CA GLY A 27 -7.29 39.57 -37.27
C GLY A 27 -8.73 39.16 -37.64
N ARG A 28 -9.10 39.38 -38.90
CA ARG A 28 -10.46 39.17 -39.41
C ARG A 28 -10.87 37.69 -39.45
N GLU A 29 -9.93 36.79 -39.72
CA GLU A 29 -10.20 35.34 -39.80
C GLU A 29 -10.52 34.78 -38.43
N LEU A 30 -9.76 35.18 -37.41
CA LEU A 30 -10.01 34.82 -36.01
C LEU A 30 -11.42 35.27 -35.58
N PHE A 31 -11.79 36.51 -35.90
CA PHE A 31 -13.10 37.04 -35.54
C PHE A 31 -14.24 36.34 -36.27
N ALA A 32 -14.09 36.07 -37.57
CA ALA A 32 -15.07 35.34 -38.36
C ALA A 32 -15.28 33.91 -37.82
N TYR A 33 -14.18 33.24 -37.47
CA TYR A 33 -14.23 31.89 -36.90
C TYR A 33 -14.88 31.87 -35.52
N LEU A 34 -14.51 32.78 -34.61
CA LEU A 34 -15.17 32.93 -33.30
C LEU A 34 -16.67 33.22 -33.45
N LYS A 35 -17.06 34.09 -34.39
CA LYS A 35 -18.48 34.35 -34.68
C LYS A 35 -19.20 33.08 -35.15
N SER A 36 -18.55 32.25 -35.98
CA SER A 36 -19.11 30.98 -36.42
C SER A 36 -19.29 29.98 -35.26
N LEU A 37 -18.35 29.96 -34.31
CA LEU A 37 -18.41 29.08 -33.12
C LEU A 37 -19.56 29.46 -32.20
N LEU A 38 -19.79 30.77 -32.01
CA LEU A 38 -20.89 31.29 -31.19
C LEU A 38 -22.27 31.02 -31.78
N GLY A 39 -22.37 30.75 -33.08
CA GLY A 39 -23.64 30.37 -33.74
C GLY A 39 -23.97 28.88 -33.67
N LYS A 40 -23.06 28.05 -33.16
CA LYS A 40 -23.28 26.59 -33.05
C LYS A 40 -24.01 26.27 -31.73
N PRO A 41 -24.97 25.32 -31.73
CA PRO A 41 -25.68 24.90 -30.53
C PRO A 41 -24.81 23.95 -29.67
N ILE A 42 -23.67 24.44 -29.19
CA ILE A 42 -22.71 23.66 -28.39
C ILE A 42 -22.58 24.30 -27.02
N ASP A 43 -22.72 23.51 -25.96
CA ASP A 43 -22.36 23.98 -24.62
C ASP A 43 -20.85 23.88 -24.39
N TYR A 44 -20.16 24.96 -24.71
CA TYR A 44 -18.71 25.06 -24.52
C TYR A 44 -18.29 24.96 -23.06
N SER A 45 -19.15 25.33 -22.11
CA SER A 45 -18.86 25.24 -20.67
C SER A 45 -18.74 23.78 -20.26
N TYR A 46 -19.70 22.95 -20.71
CA TYR A 46 -19.68 21.50 -20.49
C TYR A 46 -18.46 20.82 -21.13
N VAL A 47 -18.10 21.23 -22.36
CA VAL A 47 -16.91 20.69 -23.05
C VAL A 47 -15.62 20.97 -22.27
N VAL A 48 -15.45 22.20 -21.78
CA VAL A 48 -14.27 22.58 -20.99
C VAL A 48 -14.23 21.84 -19.66
N GLN A 49 -15.36 21.74 -18.96
CA GLN A 49 -15.45 21.00 -17.69
C GLN A 49 -15.12 19.52 -17.86
N THR A 50 -15.70 18.87 -18.86
CA THR A 50 -15.45 17.45 -19.15
C THR A 50 -13.99 17.20 -19.48
N ARG A 51 -13.37 18.06 -20.30
CA ARG A 51 -11.95 17.95 -20.63
C ARG A 51 -11.06 18.11 -19.41
N LYS A 52 -11.36 19.09 -18.56
CA LYS A 52 -10.61 19.33 -17.32
C LYS A 52 -10.73 18.13 -16.37
N ALA A 53 -11.94 17.60 -16.18
CA ALA A 53 -12.16 16.42 -15.35
C ALA A 53 -11.36 15.20 -15.85
N GLN A 54 -11.36 14.94 -17.16
CA GLN A 54 -10.54 13.87 -17.74
C GLN A 54 -9.05 14.10 -17.56
N GLU A 55 -8.57 15.33 -17.69
CA GLU A 55 -7.17 15.65 -17.48
C GLU A 55 -6.76 15.48 -16.01
N ASP A 56 -7.59 15.94 -15.08
CA ASP A 56 -7.39 15.78 -13.65
C ASP A 56 -7.38 14.29 -13.24
N GLU A 57 -8.29 13.47 -13.80
CA GLU A 57 -8.30 12.02 -13.60
C GLU A 57 -7.05 11.33 -14.14
N ARG A 58 -6.61 11.70 -15.35
CA ARG A 58 -5.35 11.20 -15.93
C ARG A 58 -4.14 11.57 -15.07
N ARG A 59 -4.09 12.81 -14.58
CA ARG A 59 -3.02 13.28 -13.68
C ARG A 59 -3.03 12.53 -12.35
N ALA A 60 -4.20 12.32 -11.76
CA ALA A 60 -4.36 11.56 -10.53
C ALA A 60 -3.91 10.10 -10.72
N THR A 61 -4.31 9.47 -11.83
CA THR A 61 -3.90 8.10 -12.18
C THR A 61 -2.39 8.01 -12.40
N ALA A 62 -1.80 8.97 -13.11
CA ALA A 62 -0.36 9.03 -13.33
C ALA A 62 0.42 9.24 -12.03
N ALA A 63 -0.07 10.10 -11.14
CA ALA A 63 0.52 10.32 -9.82
C ALA A 63 0.47 9.05 -8.96
N GLN A 64 -0.68 8.36 -8.94
CA GLN A 64 -0.82 7.09 -8.23
C GLN A 64 0.14 6.03 -8.78
N ALA A 65 0.21 5.88 -10.12
CA ALA A 65 1.12 4.92 -10.74
C ALA A 65 2.59 5.24 -10.45
N ALA A 66 2.97 6.52 -10.36
CA ALA A 66 4.31 6.94 -9.97
C ALA A 66 4.60 6.57 -8.50
N GLN A 67 3.64 6.80 -7.60
CA GLN A 67 3.76 6.44 -6.19
C GLN A 67 3.86 4.92 -5.99
N ASP A 68 3.05 4.14 -6.71
CA ASP A 68 3.09 2.68 -6.65
C ASP A 68 4.45 2.15 -7.14
N ARG A 69 5.02 2.73 -8.20
CA ARG A 69 6.37 2.38 -8.68
C ARG A 69 7.46 2.67 -7.65
N LEU A 70 7.36 3.81 -6.96
CA LEU A 70 8.30 4.18 -5.90
C LEU A 70 8.22 3.20 -4.72
N GLU A 71 7.02 2.82 -4.30
CA GLU A 71 6.81 1.84 -3.23
C GLU A 71 7.39 0.47 -3.61
N VAL A 72 7.10 -0.01 -4.82
CA VAL A 72 7.67 -1.26 -5.35
C VAL A 72 9.20 -1.20 -5.34
N ALA A 73 9.79 -0.12 -5.85
CA ALA A 73 11.25 0.04 -5.86
C ALA A 73 11.85 0.01 -4.45
N GLN A 74 11.22 0.66 -3.47
CA GLN A 74 11.66 0.64 -2.08
C GLN A 74 11.60 -0.76 -1.46
N LEU A 75 10.52 -1.50 -1.70
CA LEU A 75 10.38 -2.88 -1.20
C LEU A 75 11.36 -3.82 -1.86
N VAL A 76 11.56 -3.69 -3.18
CA VAL A 76 12.59 -4.47 -3.91
C VAL A 76 13.96 -4.20 -3.33
N GLU A 77 14.36 -2.95 -3.15
CA GLU A 77 15.69 -2.64 -2.59
C GLU A 77 15.84 -3.12 -1.14
N ARG A 78 14.79 -3.04 -0.32
CA ARG A 78 14.81 -3.54 1.07
C ARG A 78 15.04 -5.05 1.13
N TYR A 79 14.41 -5.79 0.23
CA TYR A 79 14.37 -7.25 0.28
C TYR A 79 15.25 -7.94 -0.78
N ARG A 80 15.98 -7.18 -1.60
CA ARG A 80 16.87 -7.71 -2.63
C ARG A 80 17.84 -8.73 -2.02
N GLY A 81 17.84 -9.95 -2.55
CA GLY A 81 18.66 -11.06 -2.07
C GLY A 81 18.23 -11.64 -0.72
N GLN A 82 17.10 -11.22 -0.16
CA GLN A 82 16.54 -11.77 1.06
C GLN A 82 15.47 -12.82 0.76
N ARG A 83 15.39 -13.79 1.67
CA ARG A 83 14.37 -14.84 1.69
C ARG A 83 13.51 -14.67 2.93
N VAL A 84 12.21 -14.53 2.76
CA VAL A 84 11.24 -14.39 3.85
C VAL A 84 10.27 -15.56 3.80
N SER A 85 10.17 -16.29 4.91
CA SER A 85 9.19 -17.35 5.09
C SER A 85 7.93 -16.76 5.71
N ALA A 86 6.78 -16.99 5.10
CA ALA A 86 5.49 -16.62 5.65
C ALA A 86 4.95 -17.72 6.60
N PRO A 87 4.04 -17.37 7.52
CA PRO A 87 3.46 -18.32 8.47
C PRO A 87 2.67 -19.47 7.82
N ASP A 88 2.20 -19.28 6.59
CA ASP A 88 1.48 -20.29 5.80
C ASP A 88 2.41 -21.30 5.09
N GLY A 89 3.72 -21.21 5.33
CA GLY A 89 4.73 -22.07 4.72
C GLY A 89 5.18 -21.61 3.33
N ARG A 90 4.68 -20.47 2.83
CA ARG A 90 5.20 -19.87 1.59
C ARG A 90 6.53 -19.20 1.83
N ILE A 91 7.34 -19.13 0.79
CA ILE A 91 8.67 -18.53 0.83
C ILE A 91 8.76 -17.53 -0.31
N TYR A 92 9.08 -16.29 0.04
CA TYR A 92 9.29 -15.19 -0.88
C TYR A 92 10.79 -14.91 -1.00
N GLU A 93 11.26 -14.73 -2.23
CA GLU A 93 12.64 -14.40 -2.55
C GLU A 93 12.66 -13.29 -3.60
N VAL A 94 13.39 -12.20 -3.34
CA VAL A 94 13.51 -11.08 -4.29
C VAL A 94 14.85 -11.18 -4.99
N ASP A 95 14.81 -11.46 -6.28
CA ASP A 95 15.98 -11.45 -7.16
C ASP A 95 16.12 -10.08 -7.86
N SER A 96 17.16 -9.94 -8.65
CA SER A 96 17.54 -8.72 -9.36
C SER A 96 16.50 -8.17 -10.33
N ALA A 97 15.65 -9.04 -10.89
CA ALA A 97 14.65 -8.68 -11.90
C ALA A 97 13.24 -9.21 -11.60
N SER A 98 13.09 -10.07 -10.59
CA SER A 98 11.83 -10.76 -10.31
C SER A 98 11.68 -11.11 -8.84
N ILE A 99 10.47 -11.50 -8.48
CA ILE A 99 10.15 -12.08 -7.18
C ILE A 99 9.71 -13.50 -7.41
N VAL A 100 10.27 -14.38 -6.60
CA VAL A 100 9.99 -15.80 -6.65
C VAL A 100 9.26 -16.19 -5.39
N ILE A 101 8.11 -16.85 -5.58
CA ILE A 101 7.35 -17.47 -4.50
C ILE A 101 7.48 -18.99 -4.62
N THR A 102 7.75 -19.64 -3.49
CA THR A 102 7.67 -21.09 -3.35
C THR A 102 6.57 -21.41 -2.37
N GLU A 103 5.53 -22.10 -2.83
CA GLU A 103 4.43 -22.55 -2.00
C GLU A 103 4.84 -23.72 -1.09
N ALA A 104 4.03 -23.98 -0.06
CA ALA A 104 4.27 -25.09 0.88
C ALA A 104 4.27 -26.48 0.20
N ASN A 105 3.60 -26.61 -0.95
CA ASN A 105 3.60 -27.82 -1.80
C ASN A 105 4.86 -27.93 -2.70
N GLY A 106 5.79 -26.98 -2.62
CA GLY A 106 6.99 -26.91 -3.46
C GLY A 106 6.79 -26.25 -4.83
N ARG A 107 5.58 -25.79 -5.17
CA ARG A 107 5.32 -25.09 -6.43
C ARG A 107 6.01 -23.73 -6.44
N ARG A 108 6.77 -23.45 -7.50
CA ARG A 108 7.52 -22.21 -7.68
C ARG A 108 6.90 -21.34 -8.77
N SER A 109 6.71 -20.05 -8.48
CA SER A 109 6.21 -19.07 -9.44
C SER A 109 7.08 -17.81 -9.39
N SER A 110 7.26 -17.13 -10.52
CA SER A 110 8.07 -15.90 -10.62
C SER A 110 7.31 -14.80 -11.35
N LEU A 111 7.38 -13.57 -10.85
CA LEU A 111 6.81 -12.39 -11.48
C LEU A 111 7.83 -11.24 -11.51
N GLY A 112 7.81 -10.42 -12.56
CA GLY A 112 8.59 -9.19 -12.64
C GLY A 112 8.19 -8.22 -11.53
N HIS A 113 9.11 -7.35 -11.09
CA HIS A 113 8.86 -6.43 -9.97
C HIS A 113 7.65 -5.52 -10.20
N ASP A 114 7.42 -5.10 -11.45
CA ASP A 114 6.28 -4.30 -11.87
C ASP A 114 4.93 -4.99 -11.67
N GLN A 115 4.90 -6.31 -11.77
CA GLN A 115 3.69 -7.13 -11.60
C GLN A 115 3.57 -7.76 -10.20
N ALA A 116 4.68 -7.84 -9.47
CA ALA A 116 4.78 -8.54 -8.19
C ALA A 116 4.49 -7.66 -6.96
N ARG A 117 3.85 -6.49 -7.13
CA ARG A 117 3.53 -5.58 -6.00
C ARG A 117 2.78 -6.27 -4.87
N ALA A 118 1.79 -7.09 -5.19
CA ALA A 118 1.03 -7.83 -4.17
C ALA A 118 1.93 -8.77 -3.35
N TRP A 119 2.87 -9.46 -4.00
CA TRP A 119 3.81 -10.36 -3.33
C TRP A 119 4.83 -9.60 -2.47
N LEU A 120 5.29 -8.42 -2.90
CA LEU A 120 6.15 -7.55 -2.08
C LEU A 120 5.45 -7.12 -0.79
N ILE A 121 4.18 -6.74 -0.88
CA ILE A 121 3.40 -6.31 0.27
C ILE A 121 3.16 -7.49 1.22
N GLU A 122 2.85 -8.67 0.71
CA GLU A 122 2.73 -9.88 1.52
C GLU A 122 4.04 -10.25 2.21
N MET A 123 5.16 -10.19 1.48
CA MET A 123 6.50 -10.42 2.01
C MET A 123 6.83 -9.42 3.14
N ASP A 124 6.56 -8.13 2.95
CA ASP A 124 6.80 -7.09 3.96
C ASP A 124 5.96 -7.30 5.23
N ARG A 125 4.70 -7.71 5.07
CA ARG A 125 3.83 -8.10 6.18
C ARG A 125 4.33 -9.33 6.91
N ALA A 126 4.78 -10.35 6.19
CA ALA A 126 5.35 -11.55 6.79
C ALA A 126 6.63 -11.24 7.58
N ALA A 127 7.55 -10.44 7.00
CA ALA A 127 8.79 -10.02 7.64
C ALA A 127 8.54 -9.16 8.90
N THR A 128 7.60 -8.22 8.83
CA THR A 128 7.23 -7.36 9.97
C THR A 128 6.51 -8.17 11.06
N GLY A 129 5.63 -9.09 10.68
CA GLY A 129 4.95 -10.00 11.61
C GLY A 129 5.92 -10.90 12.37
N LEU A 130 6.91 -11.46 11.68
CA LEU A 130 8.01 -12.23 12.28
C LEU A 130 8.85 -11.38 13.24
N SER A 131 9.21 -10.16 12.82
CA SER A 131 9.98 -9.24 13.65
C SER A 131 9.23 -8.87 14.94
N ARG A 132 7.91 -8.68 14.87
CA ARG A 132 7.07 -8.42 16.04
C ARG A 132 6.91 -9.63 16.96
N ALA A 133 6.84 -10.84 16.41
CA ALA A 133 6.79 -12.07 17.19
C ALA A 133 8.10 -12.31 17.96
N LEU A 134 9.25 -12.02 17.34
CA LEU A 134 10.58 -12.12 17.96
C LEU A 134 10.83 -11.03 19.02
N ALA A 135 10.25 -9.83 18.83
CA ALA A 135 10.41 -8.70 19.75
C ALA A 135 9.50 -8.79 21.01
N GLN A 136 8.53 -9.71 21.06
CA GLN A 136 7.78 -9.98 22.28
C GLN A 136 8.59 -10.97 23.14
N PRO A 137 9.16 -10.55 24.28
CA PRO A 137 9.71 -11.50 25.23
C PRO A 137 8.54 -12.35 25.74
N SER A 138 8.61 -13.64 25.46
CA SER A 138 7.70 -14.65 25.98
C SER A 138 7.69 -14.59 27.51
N SER A 139 6.70 -13.91 28.07
CA SER A 139 6.42 -13.83 29.50
C SER A 139 6.07 -15.20 30.11
N ALA A 140 5.93 -16.25 29.28
CA ALA A 140 5.69 -17.62 29.69
C ALA A 140 6.85 -18.28 30.46
N THR A 141 8.11 -17.86 30.23
CA THR A 141 9.26 -18.55 30.84
C THR A 141 9.52 -18.15 32.30
N ARG A 142 9.00 -16.99 32.77
CA ARG A 142 9.10 -16.64 34.20
C ARG A 142 8.15 -17.45 35.07
N SER A 143 7.02 -17.91 34.53
CA SER A 143 6.01 -18.65 35.29
C SER A 143 6.45 -20.09 35.58
N SER A 144 7.18 -20.74 34.66
CA SER A 144 7.66 -22.11 34.86
C SER A 144 8.77 -22.24 35.91
N SER A 145 9.65 -21.24 36.04
CA SER A 145 10.69 -21.24 37.08
C SER A 145 10.11 -21.02 38.48
N ALA A 146 9.13 -20.11 38.62
CA ALA A 146 8.47 -19.85 39.90
C ALA A 146 7.60 -21.05 40.34
N MET A 147 6.90 -21.69 39.40
CA MET A 147 6.15 -22.92 39.65
C MET A 147 7.07 -24.11 39.99
N ALA A 148 8.21 -24.24 39.32
CA ALA A 148 9.20 -25.28 39.65
C ALA A 148 9.81 -25.07 41.04
N GLN A 149 10.12 -23.82 41.41
CA GLN A 149 10.61 -23.48 42.75
C GLN A 149 9.55 -23.75 43.83
N ALA A 150 8.29 -23.37 43.59
CA ALA A 150 7.19 -23.66 44.51
C ALA A 150 6.94 -25.18 44.68
N ALA A 151 7.04 -25.96 43.61
CA ALA A 151 6.90 -27.42 43.67
C ALA A 151 8.04 -28.09 44.45
N ILE A 152 9.28 -27.61 44.27
CA ILE A 152 10.45 -28.10 45.02
C ILE A 152 10.32 -27.77 46.51
N GLU A 153 9.78 -26.60 46.85
CA GLU A 153 9.60 -26.16 48.24
C GLU A 153 8.47 -26.93 48.95
N GLN A 154 7.38 -27.23 48.23
CA GLN A 154 6.33 -28.12 48.73
C GLN A 154 6.85 -29.55 49.00
N LEU A 155 7.69 -30.09 48.12
CA LEU A 155 8.30 -31.42 48.33
C LEU A 155 9.24 -31.44 49.55
N ARG A 156 9.99 -30.37 49.81
CA ARG A 156 10.84 -30.25 51.02
C ARG A 156 10.02 -30.20 52.31
N SER A 157 8.88 -29.51 52.31
CA SER A 157 8.00 -29.45 53.48
C SER A 157 7.43 -30.82 53.87
N ILE A 158 7.21 -31.71 52.89
CA ILE A 158 6.67 -33.06 53.11
C ILE A 158 7.76 -34.00 53.67
N LEU A 159 9.01 -33.81 53.26
CA LEU A 159 10.13 -34.66 53.71
C LEU A 159 10.76 -34.21 55.05
N GLY A 160 10.53 -32.96 55.48
CA GLY A 160 11.08 -32.41 56.73
C GLY A 160 10.21 -32.57 57.99
N GLY A 161 9.00 -33.12 57.87
CA GLY A 161 8.03 -33.14 58.96
C GLY A 161 7.93 -34.47 59.72
N ARG A 162 8.92 -34.81 60.55
CA ARG A 162 8.72 -35.80 61.64
C ARG A 162 9.79 -35.71 62.75
N PRO A 163 9.50 -35.04 63.88
CA PRO A 163 10.04 -35.46 65.17
C PRO A 163 9.09 -36.45 65.86
N ALA A 164 9.69 -37.50 66.42
CA ALA A 164 9.05 -38.61 67.13
C ALA A 164 8.34 -38.16 68.43
N PRO A 165 7.35 -38.94 68.92
CA PRO A 165 6.66 -38.65 70.18
C PRO A 165 7.59 -38.90 71.38
N ASN A 166 7.63 -37.93 72.29
CA ASN A 166 8.37 -37.99 73.54
C ASN A 166 7.59 -38.82 74.55
N MET A 167 8.24 -39.84 75.14
CA MET A 167 7.67 -40.67 76.21
C MET A 167 7.78 -39.96 77.58
N VAL A 168 6.66 -39.84 78.29
CA VAL A 168 6.53 -39.56 79.73
C VAL A 168 5.18 -40.20 80.12
N GLY A 169 4.96 -41.00 81.16
CA GLY A 169 5.68 -41.51 82.32
C GLY A 169 4.61 -42.18 83.21
N GLY A 170 4.98 -43.20 83.99
CA GLY A 170 4.07 -43.90 84.92
C GLY A 170 4.36 -45.38 85.03
#